data_AF-A0A3A3H1X6-F1
#
_entry.id   AF-A0A3A3H1X6-F1
#
_cell.length_a   1.000
_cell.length_b   1.000
_cell.length_c   1.000
_cell.angle_alpha   90.00
_cell.angle_beta   90.00
_cell.angle_gamma   90.00
#
_symmetry.space_group_name_H-M   'P 1'
#
loop_
_entity.id
_entity.type
_entity.pdbx_description
1 polymer ?
#
loop_
_entity_poly.entity_id
_entity_poly.type
_entity_poly.pdbx_seq_one_letter_code
_entity_poly.pdbx_strand_id
1 'polypeptide(L)'
;MKVNIFPYHYDDAQTSFDGTFSIKKINKEYHYNYAYFQLHFLDGQFLLKDAHQNKMYEENVTGVKAVVALKKEYMQEIPPTYQKNLIFRNVGGLEKNKYDLMVVNTDLDNKLANKLVLKGMLHQKIKELFIGNEKYLLTIK
;
A
#
# COMPACT_ATOMS: atom_id res chain seq x y z
N MET A 1 -12.49 12.89 12.11
CA MET A 1 -11.43 11.87 12.16
C MET A 1 -10.21 12.40 11.43
N LYS A 2 -9.00 12.25 11.99
CA LYS A 2 -7.77 12.71 11.35
C LYS A 2 -7.45 11.77 10.19
N VAL A 3 -7.52 12.28 8.95
CA VAL A 3 -7.14 11.50 7.76
C VAL A 3 -5.62 11.52 7.70
N ASN A 4 -4.99 10.35 7.81
CA ASN A 4 -3.54 10.25 7.72
C ASN A 4 -3.16 10.12 6.24
N ILE A 5 -2.62 11.18 5.67
CA ILE A 5 -2.21 11.26 4.27
C ILE A 5 -0.70 11.07 4.22
N PHE A 6 -0.25 10.18 3.34
CA PHE A 6 1.16 9.88 3.15
C PHE A 6 1.51 9.90 1.66
N PRO A 7 2.63 10.53 1.29
CA PRO A 7 3.23 10.28 -0.01
C PRO A 7 3.80 8.86 -0.05
N TYR A 8 3.77 8.28 -1.25
CA TYR A 8 4.45 7.03 -1.54
C TYR A 8 5.25 7.15 -2.84
N HIS A 9 6.38 6.45 -2.85
CA HIS A 9 7.25 6.37 -4.00
C HIS A 9 7.75 4.94 -4.16
N TYR A 10 7.35 4.29 -5.24
CA TYR A 10 7.82 2.97 -5.59
C TYR A 10 8.54 3.09 -6.92
N ASP A 11 9.79 2.64 -6.97
CA ASP A 11 10.51 2.50 -8.24
C ASP A 11 11.36 1.23 -8.22
N ASP A 12 11.22 0.44 -9.28
CA ASP A 12 12.08 -0.69 -9.57
C ASP A 12 12.47 -0.70 -11.07
N ALA A 13 13.19 -1.74 -11.49
CA ALA A 13 13.67 -1.85 -12.87
C ALA A 13 12.56 -1.89 -13.93
N GLN A 14 11.32 -2.25 -13.58
CA GLN A 14 10.22 -2.45 -14.52
C GLN A 14 8.99 -1.58 -14.20
N THR A 15 8.90 -0.99 -13.02
CA THR A 15 7.68 -0.36 -12.52
C THR A 15 8.00 0.91 -11.76
N SER A 16 7.26 1.99 -12.03
CA SER A 16 7.14 3.12 -11.10
C SER A 16 5.70 3.19 -10.59
N PHE A 17 5.53 3.47 -9.32
CA PHE A 17 4.22 3.60 -8.70
C PHE A 17 4.24 4.65 -7.59
N ASP A 18 3.74 5.84 -7.91
CA ASP A 18 3.99 7.05 -7.13
C ASP A 18 2.72 7.86 -6.91
N GLY A 19 2.63 8.55 -5.77
CA GLY A 19 1.53 9.47 -5.50
C GLY A 19 1.31 9.71 -4.02
N THR A 20 0.05 9.87 -3.64
CA THR A 20 -0.37 10.01 -2.24
C THR A 20 -1.55 9.10 -1.92
N PHE A 21 -1.56 8.49 -0.75
CA PHE A 21 -2.74 7.81 -0.24
C PHE A 21 -3.12 8.31 1.14
N SER A 22 -4.39 8.15 1.48
CA SER A 22 -4.82 8.19 2.87
C SER A 22 -4.93 6.77 3.43
N ILE A 23 -4.54 6.59 4.69
CA ILE A 23 -4.77 5.36 5.44
C ILE A 23 -5.79 5.63 6.54
N LYS A 24 -6.77 4.75 6.65
CA LYS A 24 -7.63 4.65 7.83
C LYS A 24 -7.76 3.21 8.29
N LYS A 25 -7.85 3.01 9.59
CA LYS A 25 -8.26 1.72 10.15
C LYS A 25 -9.75 1.51 9.86
N ILE A 26 -10.14 0.28 9.53
CA ILE A 26 -11.54 -0.07 9.27
C ILE A 26 -11.99 -1.20 10.19
N ASN A 27 -13.26 -1.14 10.62
CA ASN A 27 -13.87 -2.13 11.50
C ASN A 27 -14.47 -3.32 10.74
N LYS A 28 -14.28 -3.39 9.42
CA LYS A 28 -14.74 -4.53 8.61
C LYS A 28 -13.82 -5.72 8.90
N GLU A 29 -14.35 -6.73 9.56
CA GLU A 29 -13.61 -7.97 9.83
C GLU A 29 -13.79 -8.96 8.67
N TYR A 30 -12.70 -9.25 7.96
CA TYR A 30 -12.66 -10.38 7.02
C TYR A 30 -12.24 -11.67 7.74
N HIS A 31 -11.41 -11.55 8.78
CA HIS A 31 -10.91 -12.61 9.65
C HIS A 31 -10.56 -12.01 11.02
N TYR A 32 -10.91 -12.71 12.10
CA TYR A 32 -10.84 -12.19 13.47
C TYR A 32 -9.41 -11.92 13.97
N ASN A 33 -8.40 -12.59 13.42
CA ASN A 33 -6.99 -12.43 13.79
C ASN A 33 -6.27 -11.21 13.18
N TYR A 34 -6.93 -10.41 12.33
CA TYR A 34 -6.28 -9.31 11.62
C TYR A 34 -6.95 -7.96 11.90
N ALA A 35 -6.12 -6.92 11.98
CA ALA A 35 -6.56 -5.54 11.89
C ALA A 35 -6.50 -5.10 10.42
N TYR A 36 -7.51 -4.34 9.99
CA TYR A 36 -7.67 -3.95 8.60
C TYR A 36 -7.47 -2.46 8.42
N PHE A 37 -6.79 -2.10 7.34
CA PHE A 37 -6.52 -0.72 6.96
C PHE A 37 -6.95 -0.53 5.51
N GLN A 38 -7.77 0.49 5.29
CA GLN A 38 -8.13 0.92 3.95
C GLN A 38 -7.13 1.96 3.48
N LEU A 39 -6.55 1.71 2.32
CA LEU A 39 -5.79 2.67 1.54
C LEU A 39 -6.74 3.33 0.56
N HIS A 40 -6.69 4.64 0.43
CA HIS A 40 -7.39 5.37 -0.63
C HIS A 40 -6.37 6.26 -1.34
N PHE A 41 -6.05 5.90 -2.58
CA PHE A 41 -5.12 6.65 -3.42
C PHE A 41 -5.76 7.99 -3.77
N LEU A 42 -5.24 9.08 -3.21
CA LEU A 42 -5.74 10.44 -3.45
C LEU A 42 -5.17 11.01 -4.74
N ASP A 43 -3.96 10.60 -5.06
CA ASP A 43 -3.28 10.77 -6.34
C ASP A 43 -2.41 9.52 -6.56
N GLY A 44 -2.21 9.12 -7.82
CA GLY A 44 -1.45 7.92 -8.09
C GLY A 44 -1.28 7.60 -9.55
N GLN A 45 -0.04 7.33 -9.95
CA GLN A 45 0.31 6.90 -11.29
C GLN A 45 1.11 5.60 -11.21
N PHE A 46 0.66 4.60 -11.96
CA PHE A 46 1.35 3.33 -12.17
C PHE A 46 1.95 3.34 -13.57
N LEU A 47 3.24 3.03 -13.69
CA LEU A 47 3.99 2.99 -14.93
C LEU A 47 4.67 1.63 -15.05
N LEU A 48 4.51 0.96 -16.19
CA LEU A 48 5.30 -0.20 -16.58
C LEU A 48 6.33 0.22 -17.63
N LYS A 49 7.57 -0.22 -17.46
CA LYS A 49 8.72 0.09 -18.30
C LYS A 49 9.27 -1.16 -18.96
N ASP A 50 9.85 -1.02 -20.15
CA ASP A 50 10.62 -2.07 -20.80
C ASP A 50 12.05 -2.17 -20.21
N ALA A 51 12.84 -3.11 -20.72
CA ALA A 51 14.24 -3.29 -20.30
C ALA A 51 15.14 -2.06 -20.57
N HIS A 52 14.73 -1.17 -21.46
CA HIS A 52 15.41 0.08 -21.80
C HIS A 52 14.83 1.29 -21.05
N GLN A 53 13.98 1.06 -20.04
CA GLN A 53 13.27 2.09 -19.28
C GLN A 53 12.25 2.90 -20.07
N ASN A 54 11.85 2.48 -21.27
CA ASN A 54 10.79 3.14 -22.03
C ASN A 54 9.42 2.78 -21.45
N LYS A 55 8.51 3.77 -21.42
CA LYS A 55 7.12 3.57 -21.01
C LYS A 55 6.41 2.58 -21.94
N MET A 56 5.94 1.47 -21.38
CA MET A 56 5.11 0.47 -22.05
C MET A 56 3.62 0.64 -21.74
N TYR A 57 3.30 0.95 -20.49
CA TYR A 57 1.93 1.08 -20.02
C TYR A 57 1.87 2.08 -18.87
N GLU A 58 0.76 2.80 -18.76
CA GLU A 58 0.55 3.80 -17.73
C GLU A 58 -0.92 3.81 -17.33
N GLU A 59 -1.16 3.91 -16.03
CA GLU A 59 -2.50 3.97 -15.48
C GLU A 59 -2.60 4.98 -14.35
N ASN A 60 -3.67 5.75 -14.36
CA ASN A 60 -4.03 6.58 -13.21
C ASN A 60 -4.84 5.75 -12.21
N VAL A 61 -4.34 5.60 -10.99
CA VAL A 61 -5.00 4.85 -9.91
C VAL A 61 -5.68 5.76 -8.89
N THR A 62 -5.84 7.04 -9.21
CA THR A 62 -6.51 8.02 -8.36
C THR A 62 -7.93 7.58 -8.02
N GLY A 63 -8.24 7.64 -6.74
CA GLY A 63 -9.51 7.23 -6.17
C GLY A 63 -9.71 5.72 -6.07
N VAL A 64 -8.73 4.89 -6.43
CA VAL A 64 -8.76 3.44 -6.14
C VAL A 64 -8.64 3.24 -4.63
N LYS A 65 -9.35 2.24 -4.11
CA LYS A 65 -9.30 1.87 -2.69
C LYS A 65 -8.79 0.45 -2.56
N ALA A 66 -7.75 0.26 -1.76
CA ALA A 66 -7.21 -1.04 -1.42
C ALA A 66 -7.41 -1.33 0.08
N VAL A 67 -7.27 -2.59 0.45
CA VAL A 67 -7.33 -3.04 1.84
C VAL A 67 -6.09 -3.87 2.12
N VAL A 68 -5.36 -3.50 3.17
CA VAL A 68 -4.28 -4.29 3.74
C VAL A 68 -4.68 -4.76 5.14
N ALA A 69 -4.08 -5.86 5.57
CA ALA A 69 -4.30 -6.48 6.86
C ALA A 69 -2.97 -6.69 7.57
N LEU A 70 -2.99 -6.57 8.89
CA LEU A 70 -1.84 -6.80 9.77
C LEU A 70 -2.31 -7.65 10.97
N LYS A 71 -1.52 -8.62 11.40
CA LYS A 71 -1.94 -9.56 12.44
C LYS A 71 -2.14 -8.82 13.78
N LYS A 72 -3.29 -9.04 14.43
CA LYS A 72 -3.71 -8.26 15.62
C LYS A 72 -2.72 -8.34 16.79
N GLU A 73 -1.96 -9.43 16.92
CA GLU A 73 -0.98 -9.59 18.00
C GLU A 73 0.08 -8.48 17.99
N TYR A 74 0.45 -7.97 16.81
CA TYR A 74 1.43 -6.89 16.70
C TYR A 74 0.83 -5.49 16.90
N MET A 75 -0.50 -5.36 16.98
CA MET A 75 -1.16 -4.07 17.24
C MET A 75 -0.92 -3.54 18.66
N GLN A 76 -0.38 -4.38 19.55
CA GLN A 76 -0.03 -4.03 20.92
C GLN A 76 1.41 -3.52 21.05
N GLU A 77 2.23 -3.63 19.99
CA GLU A 77 3.59 -3.07 20.00
C GLU A 77 3.56 -1.55 20.15
N ILE A 78 4.59 -0.99 20.77
CA ILE A 78 4.74 0.46 20.94
C ILE A 78 4.85 1.09 19.54
N PRO A 79 3.93 2.01 19.16
CA PRO A 79 4.00 2.67 17.87
C PRO A 79 5.31 3.46 17.75
N PRO A 80 5.90 3.54 16.55
CA PRO A 80 7.06 4.38 16.33
C PRO A 80 6.72 5.85 16.61
N THR A 81 7.72 6.64 17.03
CA THR A 81 7.57 8.09 17.16
C THR A 81 7.12 8.68 15.83
N TYR A 82 6.15 9.59 15.88
CA TYR A 82 5.62 10.25 14.70
C TYR A 82 6.74 10.93 13.89
N GLN A 83 6.81 10.63 12.59
CA GLN A 83 7.73 11.25 11.65
C GLN A 83 6.97 12.24 10.77
N LYS A 84 7.35 13.52 10.84
CA LYS A 84 6.68 14.63 10.14
C LYS A 84 6.70 14.49 8.60
N ASN A 85 7.72 13.81 8.06
CA ASN A 85 7.95 13.67 6.62
C ASN A 85 8.01 12.19 6.20
N LEU A 86 7.17 11.34 6.79
CA LEU A 86 7.14 9.93 6.42
C LEU A 86 6.72 9.76 4.95
N ILE A 87 7.54 9.07 4.17
CA ILE A 87 7.25 8.65 2.81
C ILE A 87 7.32 7.12 2.78
N PHE A 88 6.28 6.47 2.27
CA PHE A 88 6.32 5.03 2.04
C PHE A 88 7.16 4.78 0.79
N ARG A 89 8.27 4.07 0.93
CA ARG A 89 9.15 3.71 -0.18
C ARG A 89 9.35 2.21 -0.21
N ASN A 90 9.43 1.62 -1.40
CA ASN A 90 9.88 0.24 -1.50
C ASN A 90 11.33 0.16 -1.00
N VAL A 91 11.56 -0.75 -0.06
CA VAL A 91 12.91 -1.01 0.45
C VAL A 91 13.51 -2.07 -0.48
N GLY A 92 14.52 -1.72 -1.26
CA GLY A 92 15.16 -2.60 -2.25
C GLY A 92 15.95 -3.78 -1.67
N GLY A 93 15.60 -4.30 -0.49
CA GLY A 93 16.37 -5.30 0.26
C GLY A 93 15.54 -6.48 0.81
N LEU A 94 16.20 -7.33 1.61
CA LEU A 94 15.69 -8.56 2.24
C LEU A 94 14.75 -8.32 3.44
N GLU A 95 14.06 -7.17 3.48
CA GLU A 95 13.15 -6.86 4.58
C GLU A 95 12.09 -7.97 4.70
N LYS A 96 12.01 -8.57 5.89
CA LYS A 96 11.06 -9.64 6.15
C LYS A 96 9.71 -9.01 6.44
N ASN A 97 8.65 -9.67 5.99
CA ASN A 97 7.28 -9.35 6.37
C ASN A 97 7.05 -9.66 7.87
N LYS A 98 7.62 -8.83 8.76
CA LYS A 98 7.68 -9.06 10.21
C LYS A 98 6.28 -9.14 10.82
N TYR A 99 5.36 -8.35 10.29
CA TYR A 99 4.03 -8.13 10.84
C TYR A 99 2.93 -9.02 10.19
N ASP A 100 3.33 -9.96 9.34
CA ASP A 100 2.44 -10.80 8.54
C ASP A 100 1.40 -9.96 7.78
N LEU A 101 1.90 -8.90 7.12
CA LEU A 101 1.10 -8.00 6.32
C LEU A 101 0.62 -8.68 5.04
N MET A 102 -0.67 -8.52 4.76
CA MET A 102 -1.33 -9.06 3.57
C MET A 102 -2.10 -7.97 2.84
N VAL A 103 -2.13 -8.06 1.51
CA VAL A 103 -3.05 -7.27 0.69
C VAL A 103 -4.31 -8.10 0.47
N VAL A 104 -5.42 -7.64 1.05
CA VAL A 104 -6.72 -8.32 1.04
C VAL A 104 -7.49 -8.02 -0.24
N ASN A 105 -7.39 -6.78 -0.72
CA ASN A 105 -8.06 -6.32 -1.93
C ASN A 105 -7.31 -5.10 -2.50
N THR A 106 -7.19 -5.01 -3.83
CA THR A 106 -6.50 -3.90 -4.51
C THR A 106 -7.45 -2.86 -5.11
N ASP A 107 -8.75 -3.15 -5.17
CA ASP A 107 -9.78 -2.34 -5.80
C ASP A 107 -11.17 -2.63 -5.22
N LEU A 108 -11.43 -2.10 -4.02
CA LEU A 108 -12.65 -2.34 -3.23
C LEU A 108 -13.92 -1.87 -3.94
N ASP A 109 -13.80 -0.82 -4.77
CA ASP A 109 -14.93 -0.18 -5.47
C ASP A 109 -15.03 -0.63 -6.94
N ASN A 110 -14.27 -1.65 -7.37
CA ASN A 110 -14.25 -2.18 -8.73
C ASN A 110 -13.93 -1.14 -9.85
N LYS A 111 -13.17 -0.08 -9.55
CA LYS A 111 -12.75 0.92 -10.54
C LYS A 111 -11.85 0.36 -11.63
N LEU A 112 -11.16 -0.75 -11.35
CA LEU A 112 -10.24 -1.44 -12.24
C LEU A 112 -10.85 -2.76 -12.75
N ALA A 113 -12.18 -2.92 -12.77
CA ALA A 113 -12.87 -4.18 -13.08
C ALA A 113 -12.28 -4.97 -14.27
N ASN A 114 -11.95 -4.28 -15.37
CA ASN A 114 -11.43 -4.90 -16.59
C ASN A 114 -9.89 -4.94 -16.68
N LYS A 115 -9.17 -4.58 -15.60
CA LYS A 115 -7.71 -4.44 -15.55
C LYS A 115 -7.08 -5.49 -14.62
N LEU A 116 -7.35 -6.77 -14.89
CA LEU A 116 -6.92 -7.89 -14.03
C LEU A 116 -5.39 -7.96 -13.84
N VAL A 117 -4.63 -7.75 -14.91
CA VAL A 117 -3.15 -7.74 -14.86
C VAL A 117 -2.65 -6.63 -13.92
N LEU A 118 -3.20 -5.42 -14.06
CA LEU A 118 -2.88 -4.30 -13.17
C LEU A 118 -3.26 -4.59 -11.73
N LYS A 119 -4.42 -5.21 -11.46
CA LYS A 119 -4.81 -5.62 -10.10
C LYS A 119 -3.78 -6.56 -9.47
N GLY A 120 -3.26 -7.51 -10.25
CA GLY A 120 -2.19 -8.42 -9.83
C GLY A 120 -0.89 -7.67 -9.53
N MET A 121 -0.47 -6.75 -10.41
CA MET A 121 0.71 -5.92 -10.19
C MET A 121 0.55 -5.04 -8.93
N LEU A 122 -0.57 -4.33 -8.79
CA LEU A 122 -0.85 -3.51 -7.61
C LEU A 122 -0.83 -4.33 -6.31
N HIS A 123 -1.27 -5.60 -6.34
CA HIS A 123 -1.21 -6.47 -5.15
C HIS A 123 0.22 -6.61 -4.65
N GLN A 124 1.14 -6.94 -5.57
CA GLN A 124 2.56 -7.07 -5.26
C GLN A 124 3.17 -5.72 -4.85
N LYS A 125 2.92 -4.64 -5.62
CA LYS A 125 3.54 -3.33 -5.36
C LYS A 125 3.06 -2.71 -4.06
N ILE A 126 1.78 -2.81 -3.72
CA ILE A 126 1.27 -2.38 -2.41
C ILE A 126 1.93 -3.20 -1.31
N LYS A 127 2.04 -4.54 -1.45
CA LYS A 127 2.68 -5.37 -0.44
C LYS A 127 4.12 -4.92 -0.19
N GLU A 128 4.91 -4.77 -1.24
CA GLU A 128 6.32 -4.36 -1.18
C GLU A 128 6.50 -2.93 -0.65
N LEU A 129 5.53 -2.04 -0.91
CA LEU A 129 5.53 -0.69 -0.35
C LEU A 129 5.37 -0.67 1.16
N PHE A 130 4.63 -1.63 1.72
CA PHE A 130 4.42 -1.75 3.16
C PHE A 130 5.48 -2.59 3.87
N ILE A 131 6.11 -3.56 3.20
CA ILE A 131 7.23 -4.31 3.79
C ILE A 131 8.37 -3.34 4.15
N GLY A 132 8.84 -3.38 5.40
CA GLY A 132 9.79 -2.42 5.99
C GLY A 132 9.15 -1.14 6.54
N ASN A 133 7.88 -0.88 6.21
CA ASN A 133 7.09 0.28 6.62
C ASN A 133 5.88 -0.09 7.48
N GLU A 134 5.69 -1.37 7.83
CA GLU A 134 4.47 -1.88 8.46
C GLU A 134 4.19 -1.24 9.82
N LYS A 135 5.26 -0.95 10.58
CA LYS A 135 5.19 -0.31 11.91
C LYS A 135 4.41 1.01 11.89
N TYR A 136 4.32 1.69 10.75
CA TYR A 136 3.57 2.94 10.65
C TYR A 136 2.06 2.72 10.67
N LEU A 137 1.57 1.53 10.32
CA LEU A 137 0.16 1.17 10.48
C LEU A 137 -0.27 1.17 11.95
N LEU A 138 0.65 0.90 12.88
CA LEU A 138 0.40 0.97 14.33
C LEU A 138 0.09 2.39 14.82
N THR A 139 0.50 3.41 14.06
CA THR A 139 0.21 4.82 14.39
C THR A 139 -1.19 5.27 13.97
N ILE A 140 -1.90 4.45 13.18
CA ILE A 140 -3.21 4.77 12.62
C ILE A 140 -4.31 4.32 13.58
N LYS A 141 -5.03 5.28 14.16
CA LYS A 141 -6.16 5.05 15.08
C LYS A 141 -7.48 4.93 14.34
#